data_AF-A0A5S3RQ93-F1
#
_entry.id   AF-A0A5S3RQ93-F1
#
_cell.length_a   1.000
_cell.length_b   1.000
_cell.length_c   1.000
_cell.angle_alpha   90.00
_cell.angle_beta   90.00
_cell.angle_gamma   90.00
#
_symmetry.space_group_name_H-M   'P 1'
#
loop_
_entity.id
_entity.type
_entity.pdbx_description
1 polymer ?
#
loop_
_entity_poly.entity_id
_entity_poly.type
_entity_poly.pdbx_seq_one_letter_code
_entity_poly.pdbx_strand_id
1 'polypeptide(L)'
;MKKLLFLSAIALSLSGCNLDNDPTEEELTHEYLSDHVGLYETAYELEGHAMLARLAVSDLGATLVLTNDMEVSISLSAEVVDQNLEFASQQSCTDVGSGFSCTLTSQTINLARIDTRHYTAVNQLAGDYRVIAEEQVADINLDSQGTFVAQFQGCNITGTISTENTFFSVTPAANSCGSEHAVGVAFSNNYEFDPTSLEVYLPGSVLSGEWVKM
;
A
#
# COMPACT_ATOMS: atom_id res chain seq x y z
N MET A 1 17.23 -75.24 -26.28
CA MET A 1 17.82 -74.32 -27.27
C MET A 1 16.71 -73.47 -27.88
N LYS A 2 17.07 -72.23 -28.28
CA LYS A 2 16.27 -71.18 -28.97
C LYS A 2 15.45 -70.24 -28.10
N LYS A 3 16.11 -69.10 -27.83
CA LYS A 3 15.54 -67.76 -27.71
C LYS A 3 14.55 -67.48 -28.84
N LEU A 4 13.46 -66.81 -28.53
CA LEU A 4 12.82 -65.87 -29.45
C LEU A 4 12.27 -64.70 -28.64
N LEU A 5 12.98 -63.58 -28.80
CA LEU A 5 12.53 -62.23 -28.51
C LEU A 5 11.30 -61.92 -29.36
N PHE A 6 10.26 -61.38 -28.75
CA PHE A 6 9.35 -60.48 -29.45
C PHE A 6 9.21 -59.22 -28.61
N LEU A 7 9.86 -58.15 -29.10
CA LEU A 7 9.52 -56.78 -28.79
C LEU A 7 8.08 -56.53 -29.26
N SER A 8 7.25 -55.95 -28.39
CA SER A 8 6.11 -55.15 -28.82
C SER A 8 6.00 -53.92 -27.95
N ALA A 9 6.47 -52.84 -28.56
CA ALA A 9 6.06 -51.45 -28.48
C ALA A 9 5.20 -51.00 -27.29
N ILE A 10 5.81 -50.09 -26.53
CA ILE A 10 5.19 -49.06 -25.71
C ILE A 10 4.17 -48.28 -26.55
N ALA A 11 2.92 -48.26 -26.08
CA ALA A 11 2.00 -47.15 -26.30
C ALA A 11 1.50 -46.70 -24.93
N LEU A 12 2.42 -46.16 -24.12
CA LEU A 12 2.04 -45.27 -23.05
C LEU A 12 1.53 -44.00 -23.74
N SER A 13 0.21 -43.85 -23.79
CA SER A 13 -0.42 -42.57 -24.02
C SER A 13 0.13 -41.61 -22.96
N LEU A 14 1.10 -40.79 -23.37
CA LEU A 14 1.29 -39.48 -22.76
C LEU A 14 0.01 -38.71 -23.07
N SER A 15 -1.01 -38.85 -22.23
CA SER A 15 -1.90 -37.75 -21.96
C SER A 15 -1.01 -36.66 -21.39
N GLY A 16 -0.55 -35.77 -22.27
CA GLY A 16 0.08 -34.53 -21.87
C GLY A 16 -0.88 -33.83 -20.93
N CYS A 17 -0.56 -33.82 -19.65
CA CYS A 17 -1.02 -32.79 -18.76
C CYS A 17 -0.37 -31.50 -19.29
N ASN A 18 -1.05 -30.80 -20.20
CA ASN A 18 -0.83 -29.38 -20.36
C ASN A 18 -1.34 -28.76 -19.06
N LEU A 19 -0.46 -28.73 -18.06
CA LEU A 19 -0.59 -27.82 -16.92
C LEU A 19 -0.18 -26.44 -17.46
N ASP A 20 -1.01 -25.87 -18.33
CA ASP A 20 -1.05 -24.42 -18.49
C ASP A 20 -1.67 -23.93 -17.19
N ASN A 21 -0.83 -23.72 -16.18
CA ASN A 21 -1.23 -23.00 -14.98
C ASN A 21 -1.27 -21.54 -15.39
N ASP A 22 -2.42 -21.11 -15.92
CA ASP A 22 -2.71 -19.69 -16.05
C ASP A 22 -2.60 -19.06 -14.65
N PRO A 23 -1.93 -17.91 -14.52
CA PRO A 23 -1.76 -17.26 -13.23
C PRO A 23 -3.14 -16.90 -12.66
N THR A 24 -3.29 -17.10 -11.36
CA THR A 24 -4.48 -16.68 -10.61
C THR A 24 -4.61 -15.15 -10.60
N GLU A 25 -5.82 -14.64 -10.33
CA GLU A 25 -6.04 -13.19 -10.18
C GLU A 25 -5.18 -12.58 -9.06
N GLU A 26 -4.93 -13.34 -7.99
CA GLU A 26 -4.06 -12.93 -6.88
C GLU A 26 -2.60 -12.82 -7.32
N GLU A 27 -2.10 -13.77 -8.11
CA GLU A 27 -0.75 -13.72 -8.68
C GLU A 27 -0.58 -12.54 -9.64
N LEU A 28 -1.56 -12.29 -10.50
CA LEU A 28 -1.56 -11.15 -11.42
C LEU A 28 -1.61 -9.80 -10.68
N THR A 29 -2.40 -9.73 -9.60
CA THR A 29 -2.48 -8.55 -8.73
C THR A 29 -1.15 -8.27 -8.07
N HIS A 30 -0.53 -9.30 -7.49
CA HIS A 30 0.76 -9.16 -6.83
C HIS A 30 1.88 -8.80 -7.81
N GLU A 31 1.91 -9.40 -9.00
CA GLU A 31 2.85 -9.06 -10.08
C GLU A 31 2.69 -7.59 -10.50
N TYR A 32 1.46 -7.16 -10.77
CA TYR A 32 1.15 -5.78 -11.12
C TYR A 32 1.65 -4.79 -10.06
N LEU A 33 1.32 -5.02 -8.78
CA LEU A 33 1.74 -4.15 -7.69
C LEU A 33 3.27 -4.12 -7.54
N SER A 34 3.92 -5.28 -7.64
CA SER A 34 5.38 -5.42 -7.52
C SER A 34 6.13 -4.64 -8.61
N ASP A 35 5.62 -4.63 -9.83
CA ASP A 35 6.21 -3.91 -10.96
C ASP A 35 6.07 -2.38 -10.83
N HIS A 36 5.09 -1.93 -10.04
CA HIS A 36 4.74 -0.52 -9.91
C HIS A 36 5.08 0.08 -8.54
N VAL A 37 5.87 -0.63 -7.70
CA VAL A 37 6.25 -0.12 -6.37
C VAL A 37 6.90 1.26 -6.47
N GLY A 38 6.32 2.23 -5.74
CA GLY A 38 6.80 3.60 -5.75
C GLY A 38 5.81 4.62 -5.21
N LEU A 39 6.32 5.84 -5.04
CA LEU A 39 5.52 7.02 -4.73
C LEU A 39 5.37 7.85 -6.00
N TYR A 40 4.14 8.26 -6.30
CA TYR A 40 3.80 9.06 -7.47
C TYR A 40 3.01 10.27 -7.02
N GLU A 41 3.33 11.46 -7.52
CA GLU A 41 2.71 12.68 -7.03
C GLU A 41 2.42 13.68 -8.15
N THR A 42 1.41 14.51 -7.92
CA THR A 42 1.21 15.76 -8.68
C THR A 42 0.43 16.76 -7.85
N ALA A 43 0.75 18.04 -8.02
CA ALA A 43 -0.14 19.12 -7.63
C ALA A 43 -1.16 19.38 -8.76
N TYR A 44 -2.38 19.76 -8.40
CA TYR A 44 -3.43 20.14 -9.35
C TYR A 44 -4.39 21.15 -8.71
N GLU A 45 -5.30 21.73 -9.50
CA GLU A 45 -6.35 22.63 -9.02
C GLU A 45 -7.70 21.93 -9.14
N LEU A 46 -8.52 22.01 -8.09
CA LEU A 46 -9.91 21.55 -8.07
C LEU A 46 -10.80 22.65 -7.48
N GLU A 47 -11.78 23.11 -8.26
CA GLU A 47 -12.74 24.16 -7.84
C GLU A 47 -12.06 25.44 -7.27
N GLY A 48 -10.87 25.80 -7.77
CA GLY A 48 -10.10 26.96 -7.31
C GLY A 48 -9.24 26.71 -6.07
N HIS A 49 -9.19 25.48 -5.56
CA HIS A 49 -8.32 25.06 -4.47
C HIS A 49 -7.10 24.31 -5.00
N ALA A 50 -5.92 24.60 -4.41
CA ALA A 50 -4.74 23.81 -4.68
C ALA A 50 -4.85 22.45 -3.98
N MET A 51 -4.52 21.40 -4.72
CA MET A 51 -4.59 20.02 -4.27
C MET A 51 -3.26 19.32 -4.53
N LEU A 52 -2.91 18.36 -3.68
CA LEU A 52 -1.80 17.43 -3.86
C LEU A 52 -2.37 16.01 -3.89
N ALA A 53 -2.13 15.28 -4.98
CA ALA A 53 -2.39 13.85 -5.07
C ALA A 53 -1.07 13.09 -4.88
N ARG A 54 -1.06 12.14 -3.95
CA ARG A 54 0.04 11.20 -3.70
C ARG A 54 -0.48 9.78 -3.79
N LEU A 55 0.04 9.00 -4.73
CA LEU A 55 -0.24 7.58 -4.87
C LEU A 55 0.99 6.80 -4.40
N ALA A 56 0.82 6.01 -3.34
CA ALA A 56 1.81 5.07 -2.87
C ALA A 56 1.40 3.66 -3.31
N VAL A 57 2.29 2.97 -4.02
CA VAL A 57 2.10 1.57 -4.44
C VAL A 57 3.17 0.73 -3.75
N SER A 58 2.75 -0.25 -2.95
CA SER A 58 3.60 -1.31 -2.40
C SER A 58 3.19 -2.67 -2.96
N ASP A 59 3.98 -3.70 -2.65
CA ASP A 59 3.69 -5.10 -2.98
C ASP A 59 2.39 -5.65 -2.35
N LEU A 60 1.91 -4.99 -1.29
CA LEU A 60 0.69 -5.35 -0.56
C LEU A 60 -0.56 -4.61 -1.04
N GLY A 61 -0.42 -3.49 -1.73
CA GLY A 61 -1.54 -2.69 -2.20
C GLY A 61 -1.17 -1.28 -2.61
N ALA A 62 -2.17 -0.46 -2.94
CA ALA A 62 -1.97 0.94 -3.28
C ALA A 62 -2.91 1.85 -2.48
N THR A 63 -2.38 3.00 -2.07
CA THR A 63 -3.10 4.03 -1.32
C THR A 63 -2.98 5.37 -2.03
N LEU A 64 -4.12 5.97 -2.36
CA LEU A 64 -4.20 7.34 -2.87
C LEU A 64 -4.51 8.29 -1.72
N VAL A 65 -3.66 9.29 -1.53
CA VAL A 65 -3.83 10.38 -0.57
C VAL A 65 -4.08 11.67 -1.33
N LEU A 66 -5.19 12.34 -1.02
CA LEU A 66 -5.54 13.65 -1.57
C LEU A 66 -5.53 14.68 -0.46
N THR A 67 -4.65 15.66 -0.55
CA THR A 67 -4.48 16.75 0.43
C THR A 67 -4.88 18.07 -0.22
N ASN A 68 -5.66 18.89 0.47
CA ASN A 68 -6.01 20.24 0.00
C ASN A 68 -5.07 21.33 0.55
N ASP A 69 -5.33 22.58 0.15
CA ASP A 69 -4.61 23.78 0.55
C ASP A 69 -4.74 24.15 2.05
N MET A 70 -5.65 23.49 2.77
CA MET A 70 -5.81 23.59 4.22
C MET A 70 -5.20 22.40 4.98
N GLU A 71 -4.37 21.59 4.31
CA GLU A 71 -3.73 20.39 4.87
C GLU A 71 -4.73 19.32 5.34
N VAL A 72 -5.96 19.35 4.81
CA VAL A 72 -6.95 18.31 5.05
C VAL A 72 -6.73 17.21 4.02
N SER A 73 -6.48 16.01 4.53
CA SER A 73 -6.20 14.83 3.71
C SER A 73 -7.31 13.79 3.80
N ILE A 74 -7.57 13.14 2.68
CA ILE A 74 -8.32 11.88 2.61
C ILE A 74 -7.42 10.79 2.04
N SER A 75 -7.64 9.54 2.45
CA SER A 75 -6.90 8.38 1.94
C SER A 75 -7.87 7.30 1.46
N LEU A 76 -7.52 6.67 0.33
CA LEU A 76 -8.34 5.68 -0.36
C LEU A 76 -7.48 4.46 -0.70
N SER A 77 -7.99 3.26 -0.42
CA SER A 77 -7.39 2.01 -0.87
C SER A 77 -7.76 1.73 -2.32
N ALA A 78 -6.83 1.16 -3.07
CA ALA A 78 -7.09 0.65 -4.40
C ALA A 78 -7.48 -0.84 -4.38
N GLU A 79 -8.34 -1.22 -5.31
CA GLU A 79 -8.45 -2.58 -5.84
C GLU A 79 -7.74 -2.63 -7.20
N VAL A 80 -7.07 -3.75 -7.51
CA VAL A 80 -6.47 -3.95 -8.84
C VAL A 80 -7.49 -4.66 -9.72
N VAL A 81 -7.93 -3.99 -10.78
CA VAL A 81 -8.90 -4.53 -11.75
C VAL A 81 -8.39 -4.29 -13.16
N ASP A 82 -8.19 -5.37 -13.93
CA ASP A 82 -7.70 -5.30 -15.32
C ASP A 82 -6.44 -4.41 -15.49
N GLN A 83 -5.47 -4.53 -14.58
CA GLN A 83 -4.24 -3.71 -14.55
C GLN A 83 -4.49 -2.21 -14.35
N ASN A 84 -5.60 -1.84 -13.75
CA ASN A 84 -5.89 -0.50 -13.25
C ASN A 84 -6.03 -0.53 -11.73
N LEU A 85 -5.73 0.61 -11.10
CA LEU A 85 -6.05 0.85 -9.71
C LEU A 85 -7.41 1.53 -9.63
N GLU A 86 -8.42 0.84 -9.09
CA GLU A 86 -9.74 1.39 -8.84
C GLU A 86 -9.89 1.77 -7.37
N PHE A 87 -10.39 2.97 -7.12
CA PHE A 87 -10.62 3.49 -5.78
C PHE A 87 -12.12 3.74 -5.59
N ALA A 88 -12.54 3.89 -4.33
CA ALA A 88 -13.90 4.28 -4.02
C ALA A 88 -14.31 5.58 -4.76
N SER A 89 -15.62 5.76 -4.95
CA SER A 89 -16.20 6.95 -5.60
C SER A 89 -15.82 7.14 -7.08
N GLN A 90 -15.66 6.04 -7.82
CA GLN A 90 -15.38 6.03 -9.27
C GLN A 90 -14.05 6.71 -9.66
N GLN A 91 -13.09 6.76 -8.73
CA GLN A 91 -11.75 7.23 -9.00
C GLN A 91 -10.91 6.07 -9.50
N SER A 92 -10.05 6.30 -10.49
CA SER A 92 -9.21 5.25 -11.06
C SER A 92 -7.89 5.79 -11.55
N CYS A 93 -6.88 4.94 -11.59
CA CYS A 93 -5.56 5.23 -12.12
C CYS A 93 -5.11 4.11 -13.06
N THR A 94 -4.62 4.50 -14.23
CA THR A 94 -4.05 3.59 -15.23
C THR A 94 -2.57 3.89 -15.40
N ASP A 95 -1.74 2.84 -15.46
CA ASP A 95 -0.33 3.00 -15.78
C ASP A 95 -0.14 3.58 -17.20
N VAL A 96 0.74 4.56 -17.31
CA VAL A 96 1.15 5.18 -18.57
C VAL A 96 2.66 5.13 -18.78
N GLY A 97 3.34 4.21 -18.09
CA GLY A 97 4.76 3.87 -18.18
C GLY A 97 5.69 4.80 -17.42
N SER A 98 5.49 6.12 -17.49
CA SER A 98 6.28 7.10 -16.70
C SER A 98 5.66 7.46 -15.36
N GLY A 99 4.50 6.88 -15.04
CA GLY A 99 3.66 7.24 -13.91
C GLY A 99 2.22 6.77 -14.13
N PHE A 100 1.28 7.37 -13.42
CA PHE A 100 -0.13 7.02 -13.48
C PHE A 100 -0.97 8.15 -14.04
N SER A 101 -1.90 7.84 -14.93
CA SER A 101 -2.97 8.77 -15.32
C SER A 101 -4.21 8.46 -14.50
N CYS A 102 -4.62 9.38 -13.64
CA CYS A 102 -5.74 9.19 -12.72
C CYS A 102 -6.92 10.08 -13.07
N THR A 103 -8.12 9.50 -13.07
CA THR A 103 -9.38 10.24 -13.16
C THR A 103 -9.93 10.44 -11.75
N LEU A 104 -9.83 11.68 -11.24
CA LEU A 104 -10.30 12.10 -9.91
C LEU A 104 -11.43 13.14 -10.08
N THR A 105 -12.59 12.91 -9.48
CA THR A 105 -13.72 13.88 -9.46
C THR A 105 -14.00 14.51 -10.84
N SER A 106 -13.99 13.69 -11.90
CA SER A 106 -14.20 14.10 -13.31
C SER A 106 -13.05 14.89 -13.98
N GLN A 107 -11.86 14.91 -13.39
CA GLN A 107 -10.64 15.47 -13.99
C GLN A 107 -9.58 14.38 -14.15
N THR A 108 -8.90 14.38 -15.29
CA THR A 108 -7.71 13.55 -15.48
C THR A 108 -6.46 14.31 -15.08
N ILE A 109 -5.67 13.74 -14.17
CA ILE A 109 -4.37 14.23 -13.74
C ILE A 109 -3.31 13.15 -14.01
N ASN A 110 -2.05 13.55 -14.16
CA ASN A 110 -0.95 12.60 -14.34
C ASN A 110 0.00 12.71 -13.15
N LEU A 111 0.21 11.60 -12.46
CA LEU A 111 1.13 11.50 -11.34
C LEU A 111 2.47 11.02 -11.86
N ALA A 112 3.53 11.76 -11.55
CA ALA A 112 4.88 11.40 -11.91
C ALA A 112 5.54 10.64 -10.76
N ARG A 113 6.37 9.64 -11.09
CA ARG A 113 7.15 8.93 -10.08
C ARG A 113 8.11 9.88 -9.37
N ILE A 114 8.19 9.77 -8.04
CA ILE A 114 9.12 10.50 -7.20
C ILE A 114 10.28 9.57 -6.82
N ASP A 115 11.47 9.89 -7.33
CA ASP A 115 12.69 9.10 -7.11
C ASP A 115 13.59 9.65 -5.97
N THR A 116 13.06 10.54 -5.13
CA THR A 116 13.83 11.08 -4.00
C THR A 116 13.99 10.04 -2.90
N ARG A 117 15.17 9.42 -2.85
CA ARG A 117 15.54 8.47 -1.81
C ARG A 117 15.73 9.19 -0.48
N HIS A 118 14.73 9.09 0.40
CA HIS A 118 14.89 9.37 1.82
C HIS A 118 14.79 8.05 2.56
N TYR A 119 15.96 7.53 2.96
CA TYR A 119 16.04 6.26 3.66
C TYR A 119 16.11 6.52 5.17
N THR A 120 14.94 6.54 5.80
CA THR A 120 14.83 6.34 7.24
C THR A 120 14.53 4.86 7.45
N ALA A 121 15.42 4.16 8.16
CA ALA A 121 15.23 2.75 8.43
C ALA A 121 14.08 2.56 9.44
N VAL A 122 13.28 1.50 9.29
CA VAL A 122 12.16 1.19 10.21
C VAL A 122 12.57 1.24 11.68
N ASN A 123 13.76 0.74 12.02
CA ASN A 123 14.24 0.74 13.41
C ASN A 123 14.46 2.14 14.01
N GLN A 124 14.63 3.17 13.17
CA GLN A 124 14.73 4.57 13.60
C GLN A 124 13.35 5.17 13.91
N LEU A 125 12.28 4.54 13.43
CA LEU A 125 10.91 4.89 13.79
C LEU A 125 10.51 4.37 15.17
N ALA A 126 11.27 3.47 15.80
CA ALA A 126 10.86 2.89 17.07
C ALA A 126 10.63 3.96 18.15
N GLY A 127 9.56 3.80 18.93
CA GLY A 127 9.20 4.72 19.99
C GLY A 127 7.74 4.63 20.40
N ASP A 128 7.41 5.45 21.41
CA ASP A 128 6.03 5.68 21.83
C ASP A 128 5.50 6.91 21.10
N TYR A 129 4.30 6.78 20.53
CA TYR A 129 3.64 7.79 19.73
C TYR A 129 2.24 8.07 20.28
N ARG A 130 1.75 9.28 19.99
CA ARG A 130 0.35 9.66 20.20
C ARG A 130 -0.26 10.20 18.94
N VAL A 131 -1.51 9.84 18.71
CA VAL A 131 -2.36 10.42 17.67
C VAL A 131 -3.68 10.88 18.30
N ILE A 132 -4.20 12.00 17.82
CA ILE A 132 -5.54 12.47 18.18
C ILE A 132 -6.49 12.06 17.07
N ALA A 133 -7.47 11.22 17.42
CA ALA A 133 -8.51 10.76 16.51
C ALA A 133 -9.87 10.86 17.20
N GLU A 134 -10.86 11.42 16.51
CA GLU A 134 -12.23 11.58 17.04
C GLU A 134 -12.26 12.22 18.45
N GLU A 135 -11.47 13.28 18.64
CA GLU A 135 -11.33 14.00 19.93
C GLU A 135 -10.74 13.17 21.09
N GLN A 136 -10.16 12.00 20.79
CA GLN A 136 -9.53 11.13 21.75
C GLN A 136 -8.07 10.86 21.41
N VAL A 137 -7.28 10.52 22.43
CA VAL A 137 -5.87 10.18 22.26
C VAL A 137 -5.75 8.66 22.14
N ALA A 138 -5.08 8.19 21.09
CA ALA A 138 -4.57 6.83 21.02
C ALA A 138 -3.08 6.84 21.34
N ASP A 139 -2.66 5.96 22.25
CA ASP A 139 -1.24 5.68 22.49
C ASP A 139 -0.82 4.51 21.58
N ILE A 140 0.32 4.67 20.91
CA ILE A 140 0.86 3.72 19.94
C ILE A 140 2.30 3.40 20.35
N ASN A 141 2.61 2.11 20.53
CA ASN A 141 3.99 1.66 20.70
C ASN A 141 4.47 1.02 19.39
N LEU A 142 5.52 1.56 18.79
CA LEU A 142 6.16 1.06 17.58
C LEU A 142 7.54 0.48 17.94
N ASP A 143 7.74 -0.80 17.68
CA ASP A 143 9.00 -1.47 17.99
C ASP A 143 10.05 -1.33 16.87
N SER A 144 11.28 -1.74 17.18
CA SER A 144 12.41 -1.68 16.23
C SER A 144 12.27 -2.58 14.99
N GLN A 145 11.31 -3.50 14.98
CA GLN A 145 11.00 -4.36 13.84
C GLN A 145 9.85 -3.79 12.99
N GLY A 146 9.29 -2.64 13.38
CA GLY A 146 8.15 -2.02 12.71
C GLY A 146 6.81 -2.55 13.18
N THR A 147 6.73 -3.40 14.20
CA THR A 147 5.44 -3.83 14.74
C THR A 147 4.88 -2.75 15.63
N PHE A 148 3.63 -2.34 15.39
CA PHE A 148 2.93 -1.40 16.26
C PHE A 148 1.77 -2.03 17.00
N VAL A 149 1.52 -1.51 18.20
CA VAL A 149 0.37 -1.81 19.03
C VAL A 149 -0.26 -0.48 19.45
N ALA A 150 -1.54 -0.30 19.16
CA ALA A 150 -2.29 0.91 19.49
C ALA A 150 -3.50 0.57 20.36
N GLN A 151 -3.75 1.42 21.36
CA GLN A 151 -4.95 1.35 22.19
C GLN A 151 -5.86 2.54 21.90
N PHE A 152 -7.09 2.26 21.45
CA PHE A 152 -8.09 3.29 21.16
C PHE A 152 -9.47 2.80 21.61
N GLN A 153 -10.16 3.56 22.47
CA GLN A 153 -11.51 3.22 22.96
C GLN A 153 -11.65 1.79 23.54
N GLY A 154 -10.57 1.25 24.12
CA GLY A 154 -10.54 -0.12 24.64
C GLY A 154 -10.36 -1.19 23.57
N CYS A 155 -10.18 -0.81 22.30
CA CYS A 155 -9.72 -1.68 21.24
C CYS A 155 -8.20 -1.73 21.19
N ASN A 156 -7.71 -2.92 20.86
CA ASN A 156 -6.33 -3.17 20.56
C ASN A 156 -6.18 -3.33 19.04
N ILE A 157 -5.35 -2.49 18.44
CA ILE A 157 -5.03 -2.50 17.02
C ILE A 157 -3.56 -2.85 16.89
N THR A 158 -3.25 -3.84 16.09
CA THR A 158 -1.87 -4.26 15.83
C THR A 158 -1.59 -4.23 14.35
N GLY A 159 -0.35 -3.98 13.96
CA GLY A 159 0.06 -4.00 12.57
C GLY A 159 1.56 -3.84 12.42
N THR A 160 2.00 -3.66 11.18
CA THR A 160 3.40 -3.52 10.82
C THR A 160 3.62 -2.28 9.96
N ILE A 161 4.79 -1.67 10.12
CA ILE A 161 5.36 -0.64 9.26
C ILE A 161 6.60 -1.24 8.58
N SER A 162 6.62 -1.22 7.25
CA SER A 162 7.78 -1.61 6.45
C SER A 162 8.30 -0.41 5.66
N THR A 163 9.62 -0.37 5.45
CA THR A 163 10.23 0.67 4.60
C THR A 163 10.06 0.30 3.13
N GLU A 164 9.44 1.20 2.38
CA GLU A 164 9.59 1.30 0.94
C GLU A 164 10.64 2.37 0.61
N ASN A 165 11.11 2.43 -0.63
CA ASN A 165 12.23 3.32 -0.99
C ASN A 165 12.01 4.80 -0.64
N THR A 166 10.76 5.28 -0.68
CA THR A 166 10.40 6.70 -0.53
C THR A 166 9.28 6.96 0.47
N PHE A 167 8.72 5.92 1.06
CA PHE A 167 7.62 5.98 2.04
C PHE A 167 7.65 4.75 2.94
N PHE A 168 6.74 4.67 3.91
CA PHE A 168 6.54 3.46 4.69
C PHE A 168 5.17 2.85 4.39
N SER A 169 5.11 1.54 4.09
CA SER A 169 3.84 0.83 4.03
C SER A 169 3.36 0.51 5.44
N VAL A 170 2.08 0.72 5.72
CA VAL A 170 1.46 0.46 7.02
C VAL A 170 0.36 -0.56 6.85
N THR A 171 0.49 -1.72 7.50
CA THR A 171 -0.44 -2.85 7.34
C THR A 171 -1.03 -3.25 8.70
N PRO A 172 -2.31 -2.96 8.96
CA PRO A 172 -3.02 -3.45 10.14
C PRO A 172 -3.23 -4.97 10.07
N ALA A 173 -2.74 -5.70 11.08
CA ALA A 173 -2.81 -7.16 11.16
C ALA A 173 -4.04 -7.66 11.92
N ALA A 174 -4.46 -6.97 12.98
CA ALA A 174 -5.64 -7.33 13.76
C ALA A 174 -6.23 -6.11 14.45
N ASN A 175 -7.56 -6.02 14.45
CA ASN A 175 -8.29 -4.97 15.13
C ASN A 175 -9.50 -5.55 15.87
N SER A 176 -9.52 -5.40 17.20
CA SER A 176 -10.66 -5.84 18.01
C SER A 176 -11.93 -4.99 17.83
N CYS A 177 -11.84 -3.83 17.16
CA CYS A 177 -12.96 -2.96 16.78
C CYS A 177 -13.59 -3.34 15.43
N GLY A 178 -13.03 -4.30 14.67
CA GLY A 178 -13.62 -4.77 13.42
C GLY A 178 -13.54 -3.79 12.24
N SER A 179 -12.60 -2.84 12.26
CA SER A 179 -12.33 -1.99 11.10
C SER A 179 -11.77 -2.81 9.93
N GLU A 180 -12.05 -2.36 8.72
CA GLU A 180 -11.53 -2.97 7.50
C GLU A 180 -10.00 -2.94 7.46
N HIS A 181 -9.41 -4.01 6.94
CA HIS A 181 -7.96 -4.11 6.75
C HIS A 181 -7.60 -3.41 5.43
N ALA A 182 -7.06 -2.21 5.54
CA ALA A 182 -6.52 -1.46 4.41
C ALA A 182 -5.01 -1.29 4.58
N VAL A 183 -4.26 -1.54 3.51
CA VAL A 183 -2.87 -1.09 3.42
C VAL A 183 -2.90 0.44 3.34
N GLY A 184 -2.10 1.07 4.18
CA GLY A 184 -1.89 2.50 4.22
C GLY A 184 -0.44 2.87 3.96
N VAL A 185 -0.19 4.17 4.10
CA VAL A 185 1.13 4.78 3.90
C VAL A 185 1.46 5.69 5.06
N ALA A 186 2.75 5.77 5.42
CA ALA A 186 3.27 6.77 6.33
C ALA A 186 4.46 7.53 5.73
N PHE A 187 4.57 8.80 6.09
CA PHE A 187 5.67 9.68 5.72
C PHE A 187 6.31 10.25 6.98
N SER A 188 7.64 10.26 7.04
CA SER A 188 8.36 10.95 8.12
C SER A 188 8.44 12.44 7.82
N ASN A 189 8.04 13.28 8.78
CA ASN A 189 8.00 14.73 8.64
C ASN A 189 9.39 15.40 8.48
N ASN A 190 10.47 14.70 8.83
CA ASN A 190 11.81 15.26 8.86
C ASN A 190 12.78 14.51 7.95
N TYR A 191 13.65 15.26 7.28
CA TYR A 191 14.86 14.80 6.58
C TYR A 191 15.94 14.26 7.56
N GLU A 192 15.59 14.04 8.82
CA GLU A 192 16.51 13.69 9.90
C GLU A 192 16.44 12.20 10.22
N PHE A 193 17.55 11.67 10.74
CA PHE A 193 17.71 10.25 11.06
C PHE A 193 16.91 9.78 12.31
N ASP A 194 16.14 10.67 12.95
CA ASP A 194 15.27 10.40 14.10
C ASP A 194 13.97 11.21 13.97
N PRO A 195 12.95 10.68 13.27
CA PRO A 195 11.72 11.43 13.02
C PRO A 195 10.93 11.64 14.30
N THR A 196 10.47 12.88 14.50
CA THR A 196 9.67 13.28 15.66
C THR A 196 8.18 13.08 15.44
N SER A 197 7.74 12.95 14.18
CA SER A 197 6.39 12.49 13.88
C SER A 197 6.32 11.69 12.57
N LEU A 198 5.22 10.95 12.43
CA LEU A 198 4.86 10.23 11.21
C LEU A 198 3.48 10.72 10.77
N GLU A 199 3.38 11.17 9.53
CA GLU A 199 2.11 11.45 8.87
C GLU A 199 1.56 10.13 8.34
N VAL A 200 0.55 9.55 9.01
CA VAL A 200 0.02 8.22 8.71
C VAL A 200 -1.36 8.29 8.06
N TYR A 201 -1.50 7.59 6.94
CA TYR A 201 -2.72 7.50 6.15
C TYR A 201 -3.17 6.04 6.02
N LEU A 202 -4.19 5.67 6.79
CA LEU A 202 -4.79 4.34 6.84
C LEU A 202 -6.28 4.44 6.47
N PRO A 203 -6.67 4.13 5.23
CA PRO A 203 -8.05 4.25 4.78
C PRO A 203 -9.04 3.56 5.73
N GLY A 204 -10.05 4.30 6.18
CA GLY A 204 -11.08 3.79 7.11
C GLY A 204 -10.63 3.55 8.55
N SER A 205 -9.38 3.87 8.91
CA SER A 205 -8.83 3.65 10.25
C SER A 205 -8.82 4.91 11.10
N VAL A 206 -9.19 4.75 12.38
CA VAL A 206 -9.03 5.76 13.44
C VAL A 206 -7.57 6.09 13.74
N LEU A 207 -6.61 5.29 13.26
CA LEU A 207 -5.19 5.57 13.42
C LEU A 207 -4.62 6.46 12.31
N SER A 208 -5.42 6.91 11.34
CA SER A 208 -4.99 7.94 10.40
C SER A 208 -4.77 9.27 11.11
N GLY A 209 -3.66 9.93 10.80
CA GLY A 209 -3.29 11.23 11.35
C GLY A 209 -1.79 11.35 11.62
N GLU A 210 -1.41 12.44 12.28
CA GLU A 210 -0.04 12.65 12.72
C GLU A 210 0.24 11.88 14.01
N TRP A 211 1.17 10.93 13.94
CA TRP A 211 1.70 10.21 15.09
C TRP A 211 2.88 10.98 15.63
N VAL A 212 2.72 11.63 16.78
CA VAL A 212 3.77 12.44 17.42
C VAL A 212 4.55 11.59 18.43
N LYS A 213 5.87 11.51 18.28
CA LYS A 213 6.77 10.75 19.16
C LYS A 213 6.89 11.44 20.53
N MET A 214 6.89 10.66 21.61
CA MET A 214 6.88 11.11 23.00
C MET A 214 8.24 11.03 23.69
#